data_AF-A0A080LUN8-F1
#
_entry.id   AF-A0A080LUN8-F1
#
_cell.length_a   1.000
_cell.length_b   1.000
_cell.length_c   1.000
_cell.angle_alpha   90.00
_cell.angle_beta   90.00
_cell.angle_gamma   90.00
#
_symmetry.space_group_name_H-M   'P 1'
#
loop_
_entity.id
_entity.type
_entity.pdbx_description
1 polymer ?
#
loop_
_entity_poly.entity_id
_entity_poly.type
_entity_poly.pdbx_seq_one_letter_code
_entity_poly.pdbx_strand_id
1 'polypeptide(L)' 'MTRERNFEVRLTELERLPIDEIDLLALQAAGVVPGAALAAKVILSGAITRKVTLRGVGATKGARAAIEAAGGSVTE' A
#
# COMPACT_ATOMS: atom_id res chain seq x y z
N MET A 1 -13.50 -9.72 -16.23
CA MET A 1 -12.10 -9.97 -16.67
C MET A 1 -11.16 -8.90 -16.09
N THR A 2 -11.27 -8.61 -14.80
CA THR A 2 -10.55 -7.49 -14.14
C THR A 2 -9.85 -7.90 -12.84
N ARG A 3 -10.15 -9.11 -12.34
CA ARG A 3 -9.59 -9.63 -11.07
C ARG A 3 -8.08 -9.89 -11.15
N GLU A 4 -7.56 -10.20 -12.34
CA GLU A 4 -6.16 -10.53 -12.58
C GLU A 4 -5.21 -9.32 -12.46
N ARG A 5 -5.76 -8.10 -12.40
CA ARG A 5 -4.97 -6.85 -12.33
C ARG A 5 -5.06 -6.17 -10.95
N ASN A 6 -5.64 -6.85 -9.97
CA ASN A 6 -5.68 -6.41 -8.58
C ASN A 6 -4.55 -7.08 -7.82
N PHE A 7 -3.66 -6.29 -7.22
CA PHE A 7 -2.50 -6.80 -6.51
C PHE A 7 -2.59 -6.51 -5.01
N GLU A 8 -2.04 -7.41 -4.22
CA GLU A 8 -1.95 -7.26 -2.77
C GLU A 8 -0.57 -6.75 -2.39
N VAL A 9 -0.53 -5.71 -1.57
CA VAL A 9 0.71 -5.10 -1.09
C VAL A 9 0.86 -5.35 0.39
N ARG A 10 2.06 -5.75 0.81
CA ARG A 10 2.39 -6.06 2.21
C ARG A 10 2.93 -4.83 2.92
N LEU A 11 2.72 -4.74 4.24
CA LEU A 11 3.28 -3.65 5.05
C LEU A 11 4.81 -3.62 5.01
N THR A 12 5.46 -4.79 4.98
CA THR A 12 6.93 -4.87 4.84
C THR A 12 7.42 -4.25 3.53
N GLU A 13 6.65 -4.33 2.45
CA GLU A 13 7.03 -3.70 1.17
C GLU A 13 6.99 -2.19 1.33
N LEU A 14 5.92 -1.65 1.92
CA LEU A 14 5.76 -0.22 2.21
C LEU A 14 6.84 0.30 3.17
N GLU A 15 7.28 -0.51 4.13
CA GLU A 15 8.35 -0.17 5.07
C GLU A 15 9.69 0.05 4.35
N ARG A 16 9.97 -0.74 3.31
CA ARG A 16 11.21 -0.66 2.53
C ARG A 16 11.21 0.50 1.52
N LEU A 17 10.05 1.10 1.26
CA LEU A 17 9.94 2.22 0.33
C LEU A 17 10.41 3.52 1.00
N PRO A 18 11.35 4.26 0.38
CA PRO A 18 11.82 5.55 0.91
C PRO A 18 10.84 6.71 0.63
N ILE A 19 9.56 6.41 0.36
CA ILE A 19 8.53 7.39 -0.02
C ILE A 19 7.37 7.36 0.96
N ASP A 20 7.02 8.51 1.51
CA ASP A 20 5.97 8.61 2.53
C ASP A 20 4.57 8.63 1.90
N GLU A 21 4.43 9.20 0.70
CA GLU A 21 3.19 9.20 -0.06
C GLU A 21 3.16 8.03 -1.03
N ILE A 22 2.14 7.18 -0.90
CA ILE A 22 2.03 5.92 -1.62
C ILE A 22 0.70 5.91 -2.38
N ASP A 23 0.80 5.99 -3.70
CA ASP A 23 -0.28 5.81 -4.65
C ASP A 23 -0.01 4.59 -5.55
N LEU A 24 -0.94 4.29 -6.46
CA LEU A 24 -0.78 3.18 -7.39
C LEU A 24 0.46 3.35 -8.29
N LEU A 25 0.78 4.57 -8.71
CA LEU A 25 1.90 4.85 -9.61
C LEU A 25 3.25 4.69 -8.89
N ALA A 26 3.33 5.10 -7.64
CA ALA A 26 4.48 4.99 -6.78
C ALA A 26 4.78 3.51 -6.46
N LEU A 27 3.74 2.70 -6.21
CA LEU A 27 3.89 1.26 -6.06
C LEU A 27 4.39 0.59 -7.36
N GLN A 28 3.94 1.06 -8.52
CA GLN A 28 4.41 0.58 -9.83
C GLN A 28 5.87 0.98 -10.09
N ALA A 29 6.21 2.25 -9.84
CA ALA A 29 7.56 2.78 -10.01
C ALA A 29 8.57 2.09 -9.08
N ALA A 30 8.14 1.73 -7.88
CA ALA A 30 8.94 0.97 -6.94
C ALA A 30 9.03 -0.53 -7.24
N GLY A 31 8.27 -1.02 -8.24
CA GLY A 31 8.26 -2.44 -8.62
C GLY A 31 7.54 -3.36 -7.64
N VAL A 32 6.77 -2.82 -6.69
CA VAL A 32 5.97 -3.58 -5.70
C VAL A 32 4.76 -4.21 -6.38
N VAL A 33 4.15 -3.49 -7.33
CA VAL A 33 3.08 -4.02 -8.18
C VAL A 33 3.47 -3.87 -9.65
N PRO A 34 2.98 -4.75 -10.54
CA PRO A 34 3.23 -4.60 -11.97
C PRO A 34 2.64 -3.30 -12.52
N GLY A 35 3.30 -2.68 -13.50
CA GLY A 35 2.80 -1.47 -14.19
C GLY A 35 1.43 -1.66 -14.88
N ALA A 36 1.00 -2.90 -15.08
CA ALA A 36 -0.32 -3.26 -15.61
C ALA A 36 -1.40 -3.39 -14.52
N ALA A 37 -1.08 -3.17 -13.24
CA ALA A 37 -2.01 -3.23 -12.13
C ALA A 37 -3.05 -2.10 -12.24
N LEU A 38 -4.32 -2.45 -12.03
CA LEU A 38 -5.43 -1.50 -12.03
C LEU A 38 -5.83 -1.08 -10.62
N ALA A 39 -5.56 -1.93 -9.63
CA ALA A 39 -5.75 -1.59 -8.23
C ALA A 39 -4.73 -2.32 -7.36
N ALA A 40 -4.43 -1.70 -6.23
CA ALA A 40 -3.64 -2.29 -5.17
C ALA A 40 -4.48 -2.33 -3.89
N LYS A 41 -4.30 -3.39 -3.10
CA LYS A 41 -4.91 -3.52 -1.77
C LYS A 41 -3.86 -3.84 -0.73
N VAL A 42 -3.76 -3.02 0.31
CA VAL A 42 -2.80 -3.24 1.39
C VAL A 42 -3.35 -4.24 2.39
N ILE A 43 -2.58 -5.29 2.64
CA ILE A 43 -2.91 -6.37 3.59
C ILE A 43 -2.00 -6.31 4.82
N LEU A 44 -2.53 -6.75 5.97
CA LEU A 44 -1.77 -6.86 7.20
C LEU A 44 -0.77 -8.02 7.06
N SER A 45 0.45 -7.70 6.64
CA SER A 45 1.55 -8.66 6.54
C SER A 45 2.86 -7.94 6.84
N GLY A 46 3.44 -8.26 7.99
CA GLY A 46 4.59 -7.56 8.55
C GLY A 46 4.19 -6.43 9.50
N ALA A 47 5.17 -5.58 9.82
CA ALA A 47 5.02 -4.40 10.64
C ALA A 47 5.39 -3.17 9.82
N ILE A 48 4.79 -2.03 10.17
CA ILE A 48 5.14 -0.73 9.63
C ILE A 48 5.47 0.18 10.81
N THR A 49 6.63 0.82 10.77
CA THR A 49 7.11 1.71 11.84
C THR A 49 7.15 3.16 11.39
N ARG A 50 7.19 3.38 10.07
CA ARG A 50 7.20 4.70 9.46
C ARG A 50 5.79 5.24 9.20
N LYS A 51 5.70 6.56 9.19
CA LYS A 51 4.53 7.29 8.74
C LYS A 51 4.39 7.16 7.22
N VAL A 52 3.28 6.61 6.76
CA VAL A 52 2.92 6.54 5.34
C VAL A 52 1.51 7.07 5.10
N THR A 53 1.33 7.72 3.95
CA THR A 53 0.06 8.25 3.48
C THR A 53 -0.34 7.49 2.22
N LEU A 54 -1.40 6.69 2.30
CA LEU A 54 -1.97 6.00 1.14
C LEU A 54 -2.97 6.92 0.43
N ARG A 55 -2.87 7.04 -0.89
CA ARG A 55 -3.81 7.80 -1.73
C ARG A 55 -4.38 6.94 -2.85
N GLY A 56 -5.71 6.79 -2.89
CA GLY A 56 -6.40 6.02 -3.93
C GLY A 56 -6.06 4.53 -3.93
N VAL A 57 -5.53 4.02 -2.82
CA VAL A 57 -5.15 2.62 -2.62
C VAL A 57 -5.96 2.06 -1.46
N GLY A 58 -6.67 0.97 -1.69
CA GLY A 58 -7.50 0.36 -0.66
C GLY A 58 -6.67 -0.32 0.42
N ALA A 59 -7.11 -0.25 1.67
CA ALA A 59 -6.45 -0.94 2.79
C ALA A 59 -7.42 -1.90 3.49
N THR A 60 -6.92 -3.08 3.90
CA THR A 60 -7.70 -3.96 4.80
C THR A 60 -7.82 -3.33 6.18
N LYS A 61 -8.86 -3.72 6.95
CA LYS A 61 -9.09 -3.21 8.31
C LYS A 61 -7.84 -3.29 9.20
N GLY A 62 -7.12 -4.41 9.16
CA GLY A 62 -5.89 -4.60 9.93
C GLY A 62 -4.73 -3.73 9.43
N ALA A 63 -4.54 -3.63 8.11
CA ALA A 63 -3.49 -2.80 7.53
C ALA A 63 -3.71 -1.32 7.82
N ARG A 64 -4.96 -0.83 7.69
CA ARG A 64 -5.32 0.54 8.01
C ARG A 64 -5.02 0.86 9.47
N ALA A 65 -5.41 -0.02 10.40
CA ALA A 65 -5.11 0.16 11.82
C ALA A 65 -3.60 0.23 12.10
N ALA A 66 -2.79 -0.61 11.43
CA ALA A 66 -1.33 -0.58 11.57
C ALA A 66 -0.73 0.72 11.02
N ILE A 67 -1.22 1.21 9.88
CA ILE A 67 -0.77 2.47 9.27
C ILE A 67 -1.13 3.67 10.14
N GLU A 68 -2.37 3.72 10.65
CA GLU A 68 -2.83 4.78 11.55
C GLU A 68 -2.04 4.73 12.88
N ALA A 69 -1.73 3.55 13.41
CA ALA A 69 -0.90 3.38 14.60
C ALA A 69 0.54 3.88 14.41
N ALA A 70 1.08 3.79 13.19
CA ALA A 70 2.38 4.38 12.82
C ALA A 70 2.30 5.89 12.52
N GLY A 71 1.14 6.53 12.74
CA GLY A 71 0.91 7.96 12.49
C GLY A 71 0.65 8.30 11.02
N GLY A 72 0.38 7.29 10.19
CA GLY A 72 0.03 7.41 8.78
C GLY A 72 -1.43 7.80 8.55
N SER A 73 -1.83 7.85 7.27
CA SER A 73 -3.21 8.17 6.88
C SER A 73 -3.59 7.42 5.62
N VAL A 74 -4.87 7.04 5.51
CA VAL A 74 -5.41 6.37 4.33
C VAL A 74 -6.50 7.25 3.73
N THR A 75 -6.29 7.71 2.51
CA THR A 75 -7.25 8.50 1.73
C THR A 75 -7.66 7.65 0.54
N GLU A 76 -8.80 6.96 0.67
CA GLU A 76 -9.38 6.08 -0.35
C GLU A 76 -10.23 6.87 -1.35
#